data_AF-A0A6I5CL73-F1
#
_entry.id   AF-A0A6I5CL73-F1
#
_cell.length_a   1.000
_cell.length_b   1.000
_cell.length_c   1.000
_cell.angle_alpha   90.00
_cell.angle_beta   90.00
_cell.angle_gamma   90.00
#
_symmetry.space_group_name_H-M   'P 1'
#
loop_
_entity.id
_entity.type
_entity.pdbx_description
1 polymer ?
#
loop_
_entity_poly.entity_id
_entity_poly.type
_entity_poly.pdbx_seq_one_letter_code
_entity_poly.pdbx_strand_id
1 'polypeptide(L)'
;APCCAVLLPLSGHAAGLAVFALGNAGFAAAVVVTSIVTRTYRQTATPPELLPRVMATVRFISWGAIPFGALAAGTAAALCGNRASLALLAVLSLISPAVLLASPVRRMRDLA
;
A
#
# COMPACT_ATOMS: atom_id res chain seq x y z
N ALA A 1 -35.32 -15.33 -9.35
CA ALA A 1 -34.85 -14.01 -9.84
C ALA A 1 -33.36 -13.70 -9.58
N PRO A 2 -32.38 -14.61 -9.83
CA PRO A 2 -30.94 -14.27 -9.81
C PRO A 2 -30.30 -14.15 -11.21
N CYS A 3 -31.00 -14.48 -12.29
CA CYS A 3 -30.40 -14.58 -13.63
C CYS A 3 -30.10 -13.21 -14.29
N CYS A 4 -30.76 -12.13 -13.86
CA CYS A 4 -30.56 -10.80 -14.46
C CYS A 4 -29.34 -10.04 -13.93
N ALA A 5 -28.78 -10.43 -12.77
CA ALA A 5 -27.58 -9.79 -12.21
C ALA A 5 -26.29 -10.14 -12.99
N VAL A 6 -26.31 -11.23 -13.76
CA VAL A 6 -25.17 -11.71 -14.54
C VAL A 6 -25.03 -10.98 -15.89
N LEU A 7 -26.06 -10.24 -16.33
CA LEU A 7 -26.06 -9.50 -17.61
C LEU A 7 -25.50 -8.06 -17.51
N LEU A 8 -25.37 -7.51 -16.30
CA LEU A 8 -24.86 -6.15 -16.06
C LEU A 8 -23.36 -5.92 -16.36
N PRO A 9 -22.43 -6.89 -16.21
CA PRO A 9 -21.00 -6.63 -16.44
C PRO A 9 -20.57 -6.71 -17.92
N LEU A 10 -21.41 -7.24 -18.81
CA LEU A 10 -20.97 -7.80 -20.10
C LEU A 10 -20.80 -6.82 -21.26
N SER A 11 -21.18 -5.54 -21.18
CA SER A 11 -21.06 -4.63 -22.34
C SER A 11 -19.90 -3.63 -22.29
N GLY A 12 -19.07 -3.63 -21.23
CA GLY A 12 -17.85 -2.80 -21.20
C GLY A 12 -17.08 -2.74 -19.88
N HIS A 13 -17.65 -3.21 -18.77
CA HIS A 13 -17.07 -3.03 -17.43
C HIS A 13 -16.42 -4.28 -16.83
N ALA A 14 -16.70 -5.49 -17.34
CA ALA A 14 -16.11 -6.74 -16.85
C ALA A 14 -14.58 -6.81 -16.99
N ALA A 15 -14.05 -6.38 -18.15
CA ALA A 15 -12.61 -6.33 -18.38
C ALA A 15 -11.93 -5.33 -17.44
N GLY A 16 -12.55 -4.16 -17.23
CA GLY A 16 -12.07 -3.16 -16.26
C GLY A 16 -12.09 -3.68 -14.83
N LEU A 17 -13.13 -4.42 -14.43
CA LEU A 17 -13.22 -5.05 -13.10
C LEU A 17 -12.15 -6.12 -12.91
N ALA A 18 -11.91 -6.95 -13.93
CA ALA A 18 -10.89 -7.99 -13.88
C ALA A 18 -9.48 -7.40 -13.78
N VAL A 19 -9.16 -6.38 -14.58
CA VAL A 19 -7.88 -5.66 -14.51
C VAL A 19 -7.71 -4.99 -13.15
N PHE A 20 -8.77 -4.36 -12.61
CA PHE A 20 -8.75 -3.78 -11.28
C PHE A 20 -8.52 -4.82 -10.19
N ALA A 21 -9.22 -5.95 -10.25
CA ALA A 21 -9.08 -7.05 -9.29
C ALA A 21 -7.67 -7.64 -9.31
N LEU A 22 -7.10 -7.86 -10.51
CA LEU A 22 -5.73 -8.34 -10.68
C LEU A 22 -4.69 -7.34 -10.16
N GLY A 23 -4.86 -6.04 -10.49
CA GLY A 23 -3.99 -4.98 -9.99
C GLY A 23 -4.03 -4.87 -8.47
N ASN A 24 -5.23 -4.92 -7.88
CA ASN A 24 -5.42 -4.88 -6.43
C ASN A 24 -4.84 -6.12 -5.74
N ALA A 25 -5.01 -7.31 -6.32
CA ALA A 25 -4.43 -8.54 -5.80
C ALA A 25 -2.89 -8.50 -5.83
N GLY A 26 -2.30 -8.04 -6.93
CA GLY A 26 -0.85 -7.86 -7.05
C GLY A 26 -0.30 -6.84 -6.05
N PHE A 27 -1.00 -5.70 -5.89
CA PHE A 27 -0.65 -4.69 -4.89
C PHE A 27 -0.71 -5.25 -3.47
N ALA A 28 -1.80 -5.94 -3.11
CA ALA A 28 -1.96 -6.56 -1.80
C ALA A 28 -0.86 -7.60 -1.52
N ALA A 29 -0.54 -8.45 -2.51
CA ALA A 29 0.54 -9.42 -2.38
C ALA A 29 1.90 -8.75 -2.14
N ALA A 30 2.22 -7.69 -2.89
CA ALA A 30 3.45 -6.92 -2.70
C ALA A 30 3.52 -6.31 -1.30
N VAL A 31 2.44 -5.69 -0.82
CA VAL A 31 2.36 -5.11 0.53
C VAL A 31 2.61 -6.17 1.60
N VAL A 32 2.02 -7.36 1.47
CA VAL A 32 2.22 -8.46 2.41
C VAL A 32 3.68 -8.91 2.43
N VAL A 33 4.26 -9.19 1.26
CA VAL A 33 5.66 -9.65 1.17
C VAL A 33 6.61 -8.61 1.76
N THR A 34 6.47 -7.33 1.40
CA THR A 34 7.33 -6.26 1.94
C THR A 34 7.17 -6.11 3.46
N SER A 35 5.94 -6.23 3.96
CA SER A 35 5.67 -6.13 5.41
C SER A 35 6.35 -7.25 6.19
N ILE A 36 6.28 -8.48 5.68
CA ILE A 36 6.94 -9.65 6.29
C ILE A 36 8.45 -9.44 6.27
N VAL A 37 9.05 -9.17 5.10
CA VAL A 37 10.50 -8.98 4.96
C VAL A 37 11.01 -7.87 5.88
N THR A 38 10.34 -6.73 5.91
CA THR A 38 10.74 -5.59 6.75
C THR A 38 10.66 -5.94 8.24
N ARG A 39 9.64 -6.71 8.65
CA ARG A 39 9.47 -7.13 10.03
C ARG A 39 10.54 -8.14 10.43
N THR A 40 10.79 -9.15 9.59
CA THR A 40 11.82 -10.17 9.82
C THR A 40 13.20 -9.54 9.91
N TYR A 41 13.55 -8.64 8.97
CA TYR A 41 14.82 -7.91 9.01
C TYR A 41 15.01 -7.14 10.32
N ARG A 42 13.97 -6.46 10.81
CA ARG A 42 14.05 -5.77 12.10
C ARG A 42 14.20 -6.72 13.27
N GLN A 43 13.57 -7.89 13.21
CA GLN A 43 13.68 -8.91 14.25
C GLN A 43 15.07 -9.56 14.28
N THR A 44 15.72 -9.77 13.13
CA THR A 44 17.06 -10.37 13.04
C THR A 44 18.17 -9.36 13.31
N ALA A 45 18.04 -8.13 12.81
CA ALA A 45 19.07 -7.09 12.96
C ALA A 45 19.03 -6.38 14.32
N THR A 46 17.92 -6.41 15.06
CA THR A 46 17.79 -5.71 16.35
C THR A 46 18.08 -6.68 17.51
N PRO A 47 18.98 -6.32 18.45
CA PRO A 47 19.19 -7.10 19.67
C PRO A 47 17.88 -7.29 20.45
N PRO A 48 17.63 -8.46 21.06
CA PRO A 48 16.34 -8.79 21.69
C PRO A 48 15.95 -7.80 22.80
N GLU A 49 16.92 -7.21 23.48
CA GLU A 49 16.74 -6.19 24.54
C GLU A 49 16.31 -4.80 24.01
N LEU A 50 16.57 -4.47 22.74
CA LEU A 50 16.15 -3.21 22.12
C LEU A 50 14.89 -3.35 21.27
N LEU A 51 14.48 -4.59 20.95
CA LEU A 51 13.35 -4.91 20.08
C LEU A 51 12.03 -4.24 20.52
N PRO A 52 11.66 -4.18 21.82
CA PRO A 52 10.46 -3.48 22.27
C PRO A 52 10.51 -1.97 21.97
N ARG A 53 11.67 -1.33 22.16
CA ARG A 53 11.85 0.12 21.91
C ARG A 53 11.78 0.42 20.43
N VAL A 54 12.44 -0.38 19.59
CA VAL A 54 12.40 -0.22 18.13
C VAL A 54 10.97 -0.38 17.61
N MET A 55 10.24 -1.39 18.09
CA MET A 55 8.85 -1.61 17.68
C MET A 55 7.92 -0.47 18.13
N ALA A 56 8.13 0.09 19.34
CA ALA A 56 7.39 1.24 19.82
C ALA A 56 7.61 2.48 18.94
N THR A 57 8.88 2.81 18.64
CA THR A 57 9.22 3.96 17.78
C THR A 57 8.67 3.81 16.37
N VAL A 58 8.82 2.62 15.76
CA VAL A 58 8.25 2.32 14.45
C VAL A 58 6.74 2.54 14.46
N ARG A 59 6.04 1.99 15.45
CA ARG A 59 4.57 2.09 15.52
C ARG A 59 4.13 3.53 15.75
N PHE A 60 4.83 4.27 16.60
CA PHE A 60 4.59 5.68 16.83
C PHE A 60 4.73 6.50 15.54
N ILE A 61 5.80 6.31 14.77
CA ILE A 61 6.01 7.02 13.51
C ILE A 61 4.97 6.60 12.47
N SER A 62 4.77 5.28 12.26
CA SER A 62 3.86 4.78 11.23
C SER A 62 2.40 5.17 11.50
N TRP A 63 1.95 5.09 12.75
CA TRP A 63 0.57 5.43 13.10
C TRP A 63 0.40 6.94 13.30
N GLY A 64 1.44 7.62 13.78
CA GLY A 64 1.46 9.07 13.93
C GLY A 64 1.43 9.82 12.59
N ALA A 65 1.91 9.22 11.50
CA ALA A 65 1.82 9.79 10.16
C ALA A 65 0.39 9.75 9.56
N ILE A 66 -0.48 8.85 10.04
CA ILE A 66 -1.86 8.66 9.55
C ILE A 66 -2.68 9.96 9.59
N PRO A 67 -2.79 10.69 10.72
CA PRO A 67 -3.59 11.92 10.76
C PRO A 67 -3.08 12.99 9.78
N PHE A 68 -1.77 13.12 9.58
CA PHE A 68 -1.20 14.06 8.60
C PHE A 68 -1.57 13.68 7.17
N GLY A 69 -1.50 12.39 6.84
CA GLY A 69 -1.95 11.87 5.54
C GLY A 69 -3.44 12.11 5.32
N ALA A 70 -4.28 11.88 6.34
CA ALA A 70 -5.72 12.12 6.28
C ALA A 70 -6.06 13.61 6.08
N LEU A 71 -5.38 14.51 6.80
CA LEU A 71 -5.54 15.95 6.64
C LEU A 71 -5.09 16.43 5.25
N ALA A 72 -3.95 15.96 4.76
CA ALA A 72 -3.46 16.30 3.42
C ALA A 72 -4.41 15.79 2.33
N ALA A 73 -4.91 14.56 2.45
CA ALA A 73 -5.87 13.99 1.52
C ALA A 73 -7.22 14.73 1.54
N GLY A 74 -7.74 15.05 2.73
CA GLY A 74 -9.00 15.78 2.90
C GLY A 74 -8.93 17.22 2.37
N THR A 75 -7.84 17.94 2.64
CA THR A 75 -7.60 19.30 2.11
C THR A 75 -7.44 19.29 0.59
N ALA A 76 -6.69 18.34 0.03
CA ALA A 76 -6.60 18.17 -1.42
C ALA A 76 -7.98 17.87 -2.03
N ALA A 77 -8.80 17.02 -1.39
CA ALA A 77 -10.16 16.70 -1.85
C ALA A 77 -11.09 17.93 -1.84
N ALA A 78 -10.96 18.80 -0.84
CA ALA A 78 -11.71 20.04 -0.74
C ALA A 78 -11.33 21.06 -1.83
N LEU A 79 -10.04 21.14 -2.20
CA LEU A 79 -9.54 22.14 -3.16
C LEU A 79 -9.65 21.71 -4.62
N CYS A 80 -9.32 20.46 -4.94
CA CYS A 80 -9.19 19.98 -6.33
C CYS A 80 -10.38 19.14 -6.81
N GLY A 81 -11.36 18.88 -5.94
CA GLY A 81 -12.49 17.99 -6.21
C GLY A 81 -12.12 16.50 -6.13
N ASN A 82 -13.13 15.65 -5.90
CA ASN A 82 -12.94 14.26 -5.51
C ASN A 82 -12.17 13.41 -6.54
N ARG A 83 -12.36 13.67 -7.84
CA ARG A 83 -11.66 12.93 -8.91
C ARG A 83 -10.15 13.23 -8.96
N ALA A 84 -9.76 14.50 -8.80
CA ALA A 84 -8.35 14.88 -8.81
C ALA A 84 -7.63 14.32 -7.58
N SER A 85 -8.27 14.32 -6.41
CA SER A 85 -7.69 13.73 -5.20
C SER A 85 -7.56 12.23 -5.25
N LEU A 86 -8.53 11.51 -5.84
CA LEU A 86 -8.39 10.07 -6.05
C LEU A 86 -7.24 9.75 -7.03
N ALA A 87 -7.07 10.55 -8.09
CA ALA A 87 -5.92 10.40 -9.00
C ALA A 87 -4.60 10.72 -8.29
N LEU A 88 -4.55 11.75 -7.45
CA LEU A 88 -3.37 12.15 -6.70
C LEU A 88 -2.99 11.07 -5.67
N LEU A 89 -3.97 10.50 -4.97
CA LEU A 89 -3.76 9.37 -4.05
C LEU A 89 -3.30 8.11 -4.77
N ALA A 90 -3.86 7.82 -5.95
CA ALA A 90 -3.40 6.73 -6.78
C ALA A 90 -1.92 6.93 -7.16
N VAL A 91 -1.52 8.11 -7.62
CA VAL A 91 -0.12 8.44 -7.94
C VAL A 91 0.78 8.36 -6.71
N LEU A 92 0.35 8.90 -5.56
CA LEU A 92 1.08 8.81 -4.30
C LEU A 92 1.27 7.35 -3.86
N SER A 93 0.26 6.50 -4.04
CA SER A 93 0.36 5.07 -3.72
C SER A 93 1.34 4.31 -4.61
N LEU A 94 1.62 4.81 -5.83
CA LEU A 94 2.67 4.31 -6.71
C LEU A 94 4.08 4.72 -6.28
N ILE A 95 4.24 5.74 -5.42
CA ILE A 95 5.56 6.15 -4.91
C ILE A 95 6.14 5.07 -3.99
N SER A 96 5.33 4.41 -3.16
CA SER A 96 5.82 3.31 -2.29
C SER A 96 6.46 2.14 -3.06
N PRO A 97 5.81 1.53 -4.07
CA PRO A 97 6.46 0.50 -4.88
C PRO A 97 7.59 1.07 -5.74
N ALA A 98 7.52 2.32 -6.23
CA ALA A 98 8.62 2.93 -6.97
C ALA A 98 9.88 3.11 -6.12
N VAL A 99 9.74 3.57 -4.88
CA VAL A 99 10.84 3.68 -3.91
C VAL A 99 11.37 2.31 -3.55
N LEU A 100 10.52 1.28 -3.40
CA LEU A 100 10.97 -0.09 -3.17
C LEU A 100 11.72 -0.68 -4.37
N LEU A 101 11.25 -0.41 -5.59
CA LEU A 101 11.93 -0.83 -6.83
C LEU A 101 13.26 -0.10 -7.04
N ALA A 102 13.34 1.16 -6.61
CA ALA A 102 14.56 1.96 -6.63
C ALA A 102 15.50 1.65 -5.45
N SER A 103 14.98 1.03 -4.39
CA SER A 103 15.74 0.73 -3.17
C SER A 103 16.62 -0.52 -3.36
N PRO A 104 17.85 -0.52 -2.81
CA PRO A 104 18.79 -1.66 -2.88
C PRO A 104 18.28 -2.96 -2.22
N VAL A 105 17.07 -2.96 -1.62
CA VAL A 105 16.37 -4.16 -1.14
C VAL A 105 16.24 -5.23 -2.24
N ARG A 106 16.09 -4.84 -3.52
CA ARG A 106 16.09 -5.80 -4.64
C ARG A 106 17.43 -6.54 -4.82
N ARG A 107 18.53 -5.97 -4.32
CA ARG A 107 19.90 -6.46 -4.52
C ARG A 107 20.45 -7.22 -3.32
N MET A 108 19.80 -7.13 -2.16
CA MET A 108 20.15 -7.91 -0.99
C MET A 108 19.54 -9.31 -1.11
N ARG A 109 20.33 -10.26 -1.60
CA ARG A 109 20.00 -11.70 -1.62
C ARG A 109 20.22 -12.38 -0.27
N ASP A 110 20.97 -11.74 0.63
CA ASP A 110 21.13 -12.18 2.02
C ASP A 110 20.49 -11.18 2.97
N LEU A 111 19.47 -11.65 3.67
CA LEU A 111 18.84 -11.01 4.83
C LEU A 111 19.21 -11.78 6.11
N ALA A 112 20.42 -12.33 6.14
CA ALA A 112 21.01 -13.04 7.28
C ALA A 112 21.79 -12.08 8.16
#